data_AF-T1KZ15-F1
#
_entry.id   AF-T1KZ15-F1
#
_cell.length_a   1.000
_cell.length_b   1.000
_cell.length_c   1.000
_cell.angle_alpha   90.00
_cell.angle_beta   90.00
_cell.angle_gamma   90.00
#
_symmetry.space_group_name_H-M   'P 1'
#
loop_
_entity.id
_entity.type
_entity.pdbx_description
1 polymer ?
#
loop_
_entity_poly.entity_id
_entity_poly.type
_entity_poly.pdbx_seq_one_letter_code
_entity_poly.pdbx_strand_id
1 'polypeptide(L)'
;MRQARVVRSNEEPYKMSIKRKKWDRNLGDFLRDLPLELFGEWQTDPYIPPEAKDGKVPRNQYGNVELFQPCMLPKGTVYLQLPGLIRIANKLKIDCAPAVVGFDNCSGGAGVHPVFEGFVVCEEFADTLKAAWEEEQMNIRKRELEKREKRIYGNWKKLIVGVLIKEQVKLKYNRDQSEDTEAVKSSGITLDDIDTILSMYAKKRRKGPSKANKTKSSAPTKKSNKRKSKKGKDTSDEEDEDEDDDIDDFIVDDDEDLEEDGEKIKNDEEEEAETELELSDSD
;
A
#
# COMPACT_ATOMS: atom_id res chain seq x y z
N MET A 1 -19.28 15.85 -17.41
CA MET A 1 -18.99 14.48 -16.93
C MET A 1 -18.97 14.32 -15.41
N ARG A 2 -18.36 15.20 -14.59
CA ARG A 2 -18.37 15.02 -13.11
C ARG A 2 -19.76 14.84 -12.50
N GLN A 3 -20.77 15.53 -13.03
CA GLN A 3 -22.18 15.39 -12.62
C GLN A 3 -22.94 14.27 -13.37
N ALA A 4 -22.24 13.37 -14.07
CA ALA A 4 -22.82 12.32 -14.90
C ALA A 4 -23.84 12.83 -15.93
N ARG A 5 -23.52 13.95 -16.60
CA ARG A 5 -24.33 14.53 -17.69
C ARG A 5 -23.49 14.77 -18.93
N VAL A 6 -24.13 14.64 -20.09
CA VAL A 6 -23.56 14.85 -21.42
C VAL A 6 -24.41 15.87 -22.17
N VAL A 7 -23.75 16.77 -22.90
CA VAL A 7 -24.41 17.76 -23.76
C VAL A 7 -25.08 17.02 -24.92
N ARG A 8 -26.31 17.39 -25.25
CA ARG A 8 -27.01 16.80 -26.40
C ARG A 8 -26.23 17.04 -27.69
N SER A 9 -26.29 16.07 -28.59
CA SER A 9 -25.63 16.20 -29.89
C SER A 9 -26.24 17.37 -30.67
N ASN A 10 -25.37 18.23 -31.24
CA ASN A 10 -25.70 19.41 -32.05
C ASN A 10 -26.20 20.67 -31.30
N GLU A 11 -26.02 20.77 -29.99
CA GLU A 11 -26.35 22.00 -29.28
C GLU A 11 -25.20 23.01 -29.26
N GLU A 12 -25.54 24.29 -29.44
CA GLU A 12 -24.59 25.40 -29.36
C GLU A 12 -24.38 25.84 -27.91
N PRO A 13 -23.15 26.26 -27.56
CA PRO A 13 -22.85 26.75 -26.22
C PRO A 13 -23.65 28.00 -25.91
N TYR A 14 -24.31 28.01 -24.74
CA TYR A 14 -25.08 29.18 -24.31
C TYR A 14 -24.19 30.41 -24.08
N LYS A 15 -22.99 30.20 -23.54
CA LYS A 15 -22.03 31.28 -23.27
C LYS A 15 -20.61 30.82 -23.49
N MET A 16 -19.82 31.70 -24.10
CA MET A 16 -18.36 31.57 -24.17
C MET A 16 -17.73 32.35 -23.02
N SER A 17 -16.88 31.68 -22.25
CA SER A 17 -16.10 32.27 -21.17
C SER A 17 -14.61 32.04 -21.39
N ILE A 18 -13.77 32.71 -20.61
CA ILE A 18 -12.32 32.55 -20.67
C ILE A 18 -11.89 31.51 -19.64
N LYS A 19 -11.11 30.50 -20.04
CA LYS A 19 -10.50 29.51 -19.13
C LYS A 19 -9.51 30.19 -18.19
N ARG A 20 -9.27 29.54 -17.04
CA ARG A 20 -8.14 29.91 -16.18
C ARG A 20 -6.82 29.80 -16.95
N LYS A 21 -5.93 30.77 -16.70
CA LYS A 21 -4.57 30.81 -17.29
C LYS A 21 -3.87 29.49 -17.02
N LYS A 22 -3.29 28.90 -18.07
CA LYS A 22 -2.55 27.64 -17.98
C LYS A 22 -1.10 27.89 -18.37
N TRP A 23 -0.17 27.43 -17.54
CA TRP A 23 1.25 27.50 -17.87
C TRP A 23 1.55 26.56 -19.04
N ASP A 24 2.12 27.09 -20.13
CA ASP A 24 2.62 26.29 -21.23
C ASP A 24 4.13 26.16 -21.12
N ARG A 25 4.60 24.95 -20.84
CA ARG A 25 6.03 24.67 -20.65
C ARG A 25 6.85 24.89 -21.92
N ASN A 26 6.23 24.80 -23.10
CA ASN A 26 6.93 24.93 -24.38
C ASN A 26 7.14 26.40 -24.76
N LEU A 27 6.16 27.26 -24.46
CA LEU A 27 6.28 28.70 -24.70
C LEU A 27 6.97 29.44 -23.54
N GLY A 28 6.98 28.88 -22.32
CA GLY A 28 7.54 29.54 -21.14
C GLY A 28 6.70 30.73 -20.67
N ASP A 29 5.44 30.83 -21.12
CA ASP A 29 4.47 31.85 -20.73
C ASP A 29 3.11 31.19 -20.42
N PHE A 30 2.24 31.94 -19.74
CA PHE A 30 0.87 31.55 -19.51
C PHE A 30 0.03 31.75 -20.75
N LEU A 31 -0.62 30.68 -21.21
CA LEU A 31 -1.64 30.76 -22.24
C LEU A 31 -2.88 31.48 -21.66
N ARG A 32 -3.22 32.62 -22.25
CA ARG A 32 -4.35 33.48 -21.86
C ARG A 32 -5.51 33.31 -22.84
N ASP A 33 -6.72 33.65 -22.39
CA ASP A 33 -7.91 33.82 -23.23
C ASP A 33 -8.36 32.59 -24.01
N LEU A 34 -8.10 31.39 -23.47
CA LEU A 34 -8.59 30.16 -24.07
C LEU A 34 -10.11 30.08 -23.92
N PRO A 35 -10.88 29.91 -25.00
CA PRO A 35 -12.34 29.84 -24.91
C PRO A 35 -12.78 28.59 -24.12
N LEU A 36 -13.78 28.77 -23.26
CA LEU A 36 -14.52 27.75 -22.54
C LEU A 36 -16.00 27.89 -22.87
N GLU A 37 -16.53 26.86 -23.49
CA GLU A 37 -17.96 26.68 -23.75
C GLU A 37 -18.68 26.33 -22.45
N LEU A 38 -19.77 27.05 -22.18
CA LEU A 38 -20.66 26.80 -21.05
C LEU A 38 -22.03 26.41 -21.59
N PHE A 39 -22.58 25.32 -21.03
CA PHE A 39 -23.89 24.79 -21.36
C PHE A 39 -24.80 24.86 -20.14
N GLY A 40 -26.09 25.09 -20.37
CA GLY A 40 -27.12 25.04 -19.34
C GLY A 40 -27.52 23.60 -19.00
N GLU A 41 -28.22 23.40 -17.88
CA GLU A 41 -28.69 22.06 -17.51
C GLU A 41 -29.72 21.51 -18.51
N TRP A 42 -30.56 22.39 -19.08
CA TRP A 42 -31.58 22.05 -20.09
C TRP A 42 -30.98 21.57 -21.43
N GLN A 43 -29.69 21.83 -21.63
CA GLN A 43 -28.88 21.40 -22.78
C GLN A 43 -28.21 20.02 -22.56
N THR A 44 -28.41 19.43 -21.40
CA THR A 44 -27.69 18.21 -21.00
C THR A 44 -28.64 17.10 -20.58
N ASP A 45 -28.33 15.89 -21.03
CA ASP A 45 -29.02 14.66 -20.65
C ASP A 45 -28.17 13.84 -19.66
N PRO A 46 -28.80 12.98 -18.84
CA PRO A 46 -28.07 12.07 -17.98
C PRO A 46 -27.19 11.12 -18.81
N TYR A 47 -25.98 10.90 -18.34
CA TYR A 47 -25.02 10.00 -18.97
C TYR A 47 -25.50 8.56 -18.85
N ILE A 48 -25.54 7.86 -19.98
CA ILE A 48 -25.82 6.42 -20.03
C ILE A 48 -24.48 5.70 -20.15
N PRO A 49 -24.07 4.92 -19.14
CA PRO A 49 -22.79 4.23 -19.19
C PRO A 49 -22.82 3.06 -20.19
N PRO A 50 -21.67 2.72 -20.79
CA PRO A 50 -21.56 1.57 -21.68
C PRO A 50 -21.83 0.26 -20.93
N GLU A 51 -22.27 -0.76 -21.65
CA GLU A 51 -22.53 -2.09 -21.09
C GLU A 51 -21.26 -2.96 -21.19
N ALA A 52 -20.98 -3.76 -20.17
CA ALA A 52 -19.90 -4.74 -20.23
C ALA A 52 -20.27 -5.88 -21.21
N LYS A 53 -19.31 -6.32 -22.01
CA LYS A 53 -19.48 -7.40 -22.99
C LYS A 53 -18.33 -8.39 -22.86
N ASP A 54 -18.64 -9.68 -23.01
CA ASP A 54 -17.67 -10.79 -22.98
C ASP A 54 -16.80 -10.84 -21.71
N GLY A 55 -17.39 -10.49 -20.56
CA GLY A 55 -16.67 -10.46 -19.28
C GLY A 55 -15.60 -9.37 -19.18
N LYS A 56 -15.61 -8.37 -20.08
CA LYS A 56 -14.66 -7.26 -20.10
C LYS A 56 -15.31 -5.94 -19.73
N VAL A 57 -14.62 -5.18 -18.90
CA VAL A 57 -15.07 -3.88 -18.43
C VAL A 57 -14.74 -2.82 -19.49
N PRO A 58 -15.69 -1.95 -19.87
CA PRO A 58 -15.44 -0.86 -20.82
C PRO A 58 -14.50 0.19 -20.19
N ARG A 59 -13.37 0.48 -20.82
CA ARG A 59 -12.31 1.37 -20.29
C ARG A 59 -12.14 2.62 -21.14
N ASN A 60 -11.66 3.70 -20.50
CA ASN A 60 -11.19 4.89 -21.22
C ASN A 60 -9.80 4.63 -21.87
N GLN A 61 -9.27 5.59 -22.62
CA GLN A 61 -7.95 5.54 -23.29
C GLN A 61 -6.79 5.24 -22.34
N TYR A 62 -6.94 5.59 -21.07
CA TYR A 62 -5.96 5.34 -20.01
C TYR A 62 -6.08 3.95 -19.37
N GLY A 63 -7.08 3.15 -19.75
CA GLY A 63 -7.31 1.81 -19.21
C GLY A 63 -8.13 1.78 -17.90
N ASN A 64 -8.66 2.93 -17.46
CA ASN A 64 -9.42 3.06 -16.21
C ASN A 64 -10.91 3.33 -16.50
N VAL A 65 -11.76 3.14 -15.48
CA VAL A 65 -13.17 3.51 -15.52
C VAL A 65 -13.38 4.82 -14.75
N GLU A 66 -14.11 5.76 -15.34
CA GLU A 66 -14.46 7.02 -14.67
C GLU A 66 -15.78 6.85 -13.90
N LEU A 67 -15.72 6.88 -12.57
CA LEU A 67 -16.87 6.64 -11.70
C LEU A 67 -17.04 7.82 -10.72
N PHE A 68 -17.40 9.00 -11.23
CA PHE A 68 -17.61 10.18 -10.40
C PHE A 68 -18.94 10.16 -9.62
N GLN A 69 -19.89 9.37 -10.11
CA GLN A 69 -21.22 9.19 -9.53
C GLN A 69 -21.60 7.72 -9.63
N PRO A 70 -22.41 7.18 -8.71
CA PRO A 70 -22.81 5.78 -8.73
C PRO A 70 -23.59 5.39 -9.98
N CYS A 71 -24.33 6.33 -10.59
CA CYS A 71 -25.06 6.11 -11.85
C CYS A 71 -24.17 5.95 -13.09
N MET A 72 -22.86 6.20 -12.98
CA MET A 72 -21.90 5.99 -14.08
C MET A 72 -21.37 4.55 -14.14
N LEU A 73 -21.80 3.67 -13.24
CA LEU A 73 -21.40 2.27 -13.24
C LEU A 73 -21.87 1.60 -14.54
N PRO A 74 -20.95 1.00 -15.32
CA PRO A 74 -21.31 0.19 -16.49
C PRO A 74 -22.37 -0.86 -16.15
N LYS A 75 -23.33 -1.09 -17.03
CA LYS A 75 -24.32 -2.15 -16.77
C LYS A 75 -23.64 -3.52 -16.81
N GLY A 76 -24.04 -4.41 -15.90
CA GLY A 76 -23.45 -5.74 -15.74
C GLY A 76 -22.10 -5.75 -15.01
N THR A 77 -21.72 -4.64 -14.38
CA THR A 77 -20.53 -4.56 -13.52
C THR A 77 -20.89 -4.17 -12.10
N VAL A 78 -19.99 -4.52 -11.19
CA VAL A 78 -20.09 -4.25 -9.75
C VAL A 78 -18.86 -3.44 -9.34
N TYR A 79 -19.09 -2.46 -8.48
CA TYR A 79 -18.05 -1.68 -7.83
C TYR A 79 -17.61 -2.38 -6.54
N LEU A 80 -16.32 -2.66 -6.41
CA LEU A 80 -15.71 -3.32 -5.26
C LEU A 80 -14.62 -2.43 -4.66
N GLN A 81 -14.80 -2.03 -3.41
CA GLN A 81 -13.85 -1.20 -2.68
C GLN A 81 -12.89 -2.06 -1.84
N LEU A 82 -12.15 -2.93 -2.51
CA LEU A 82 -11.17 -3.83 -1.89
C LEU A 82 -9.75 -3.46 -2.34
N PRO A 83 -8.79 -3.25 -1.42
CA PRO A 83 -7.42 -2.91 -1.78
C PRO A 83 -6.70 -4.11 -2.41
N GLY A 84 -5.80 -3.84 -3.34
CA GLY A 84 -4.92 -4.87 -3.93
C GLY A 84 -5.61 -5.86 -4.87
N LEU A 85 -6.87 -5.63 -5.24
CA LEU A 85 -7.67 -6.57 -6.04
C LEU A 85 -7.07 -6.86 -7.42
N ILE A 86 -6.35 -5.90 -8.01
CA ILE A 86 -5.68 -6.07 -9.31
C ILE A 86 -4.68 -7.23 -9.32
N ARG A 87 -3.97 -7.47 -8.21
CA ARG A 87 -2.99 -8.57 -8.11
C ARG A 87 -3.68 -9.92 -8.14
N ILE A 88 -4.79 -10.04 -7.41
CA ILE A 88 -5.59 -11.26 -7.32
C ILE A 88 -6.32 -11.52 -8.65
N ALA A 89 -6.90 -10.47 -9.26
CA ALA A 89 -7.54 -10.56 -10.57
C ALA A 89 -6.58 -11.05 -11.65
N ASN A 90 -5.33 -10.57 -11.64
CA ASN A 90 -4.30 -11.04 -12.58
C ASN A 90 -3.94 -12.52 -12.36
N LYS A 91 -3.86 -12.99 -11.10
CA LYS A 91 -3.64 -14.42 -10.80
C LYS A 91 -4.77 -15.30 -11.37
N LEU A 92 -6.01 -14.84 -11.27
CA LEU A 92 -7.20 -15.55 -11.74
C LEU A 92 -7.55 -15.28 -13.22
N LYS A 93 -6.79 -14.42 -13.90
CA LYS A 93 -7.03 -13.98 -15.29
C LYS A 93 -8.43 -13.38 -15.51
N ILE A 94 -8.96 -12.69 -14.50
CA ILE A 94 -10.25 -11.99 -14.54
C ILE A 94 -10.02 -10.53 -14.92
N ASP A 95 -10.88 -9.97 -15.78
CA ASP A 95 -10.79 -8.56 -16.16
C ASP A 95 -11.23 -7.65 -15.01
N CYS A 96 -10.31 -6.80 -14.54
CA CYS A 96 -10.54 -5.86 -13.46
C CYS A 96 -9.99 -4.50 -13.86
N ALA A 97 -10.80 -3.45 -13.71
CA ALA A 97 -10.39 -2.08 -14.03
C ALA A 97 -10.43 -1.19 -12.78
N PRO A 98 -9.40 -0.37 -12.52
CA PRO A 98 -9.43 0.58 -11.41
C PRO A 98 -10.43 1.71 -11.70
N ALA A 99 -11.16 2.14 -10.68
CA ALA A 99 -12.12 3.22 -10.78
C ALA A 99 -11.51 4.55 -10.34
N VAL A 100 -11.65 5.57 -11.18
CA VAL A 100 -11.30 6.96 -10.85
C VAL A 100 -12.55 7.64 -10.31
N VAL A 101 -12.58 7.89 -9.01
CA VAL A 101 -13.71 8.54 -8.33
C VAL A 101 -13.54 10.05 -8.25
N GLY A 102 -12.28 10.51 -8.26
CA GLY A 102 -11.98 11.92 -8.10
C GLY A 102 -10.63 12.33 -8.66
N PHE A 103 -10.33 13.60 -8.45
CA PHE A 103 -9.03 14.18 -8.73
C PHE A 103 -8.63 14.99 -7.53
N ASP A 104 -7.49 14.65 -6.95
CA ASP A 104 -6.91 15.39 -5.85
C ASP A 104 -5.96 16.46 -6.38
N ASN A 105 -6.12 17.66 -5.84
CA ASN A 105 -5.26 18.79 -6.13
C ASN A 105 -4.24 18.85 -5.01
N CYS A 106 -3.18 18.06 -5.12
CA CYS A 106 -2.13 18.05 -4.11
C CYS A 106 -1.62 19.48 -3.88
N SER A 107 -1.69 19.93 -2.63
CA SER A 107 -1.23 21.25 -2.22
C SER A 107 0.27 21.38 -2.50
N GLY A 108 0.68 22.46 -3.17
CA GLY A 108 2.09 22.71 -3.52
C GLY A 108 2.42 22.78 -5.02
N GLY A 109 1.41 22.84 -5.90
CA GLY A 109 1.64 23.08 -7.33
C GLY A 109 2.11 21.85 -8.13
N ALA A 110 2.07 20.66 -7.50
CA ALA A 110 2.46 19.39 -8.11
C ALA A 110 1.50 18.87 -9.21
N GLY A 111 0.40 19.57 -9.48
CA GLY A 111 -0.58 19.21 -10.48
C GLY A 111 -1.79 18.50 -9.90
N VAL A 112 -2.64 17.98 -10.78
CA VAL A 112 -3.88 17.30 -10.41
C VAL A 112 -3.66 15.80 -10.65
N HIS A 113 -3.85 14.98 -9.61
CA HIS A 113 -3.66 13.54 -9.68
C HIS A 113 -5.02 12.83 -9.62
N PRO A 114 -5.26 11.77 -10.44
CA PRO A 114 -6.47 10.98 -10.31
C PRO A 114 -6.45 10.18 -9.00
N VAL A 115 -7.57 10.21 -8.29
CA VAL A 115 -7.79 9.39 -7.09
C VAL A 115 -8.42 8.09 -7.54
N PHE A 116 -7.70 7.00 -7.33
CA PHE A 116 -8.18 5.65 -7.59
C PHE A 116 -8.79 5.10 -6.31
N GLU A 117 -10.06 4.71 -6.38
CA GLU A 117 -10.77 4.16 -5.25
C GLU A 117 -11.58 2.96 -5.73
N GLY A 118 -11.22 1.78 -5.22
CA GLY A 118 -11.86 0.53 -5.61
C GLY A 118 -11.65 0.13 -7.08
N PHE A 119 -12.39 -0.89 -7.47
CA PHE A 119 -12.27 -1.58 -8.75
C PHE A 119 -13.66 -1.88 -9.30
N VAL A 120 -13.79 -1.86 -10.63
CA VAL A 120 -14.98 -2.29 -11.36
C VAL A 120 -14.70 -3.64 -11.99
N VAL A 121 -15.60 -4.59 -11.77
CA VAL A 121 -15.50 -5.99 -12.21
C VAL A 121 -16.85 -6.41 -12.78
N CYS A 122 -16.89 -7.34 -13.74
CA CYS A 122 -18.17 -7.90 -14.19
C CYS A 122 -18.86 -8.69 -13.06
N GLU A 123 -20.19 -8.63 -13.04
CA GLU A 123 -21.00 -9.24 -11.96
C GLU A 123 -20.72 -10.74 -11.78
N GLU A 124 -20.54 -11.47 -12.88
CA GLU A 124 -20.25 -12.91 -12.91
C GLU A 124 -19.00 -13.31 -12.10
N PHE A 125 -18.00 -12.43 -12.05
CA PHE A 125 -16.72 -12.71 -11.39
C PHE A 125 -16.60 -12.10 -10.00
N ALA A 126 -17.56 -11.27 -9.59
CA ALA A 126 -17.48 -10.49 -8.37
C ALA A 126 -17.32 -11.39 -7.12
N ASP A 127 -18.11 -12.46 -7.03
CA ASP A 127 -18.09 -13.35 -5.85
C ASP A 127 -16.83 -14.21 -5.79
N THR A 128 -16.37 -14.71 -6.95
CA THR A 128 -15.09 -15.45 -7.04
C THR A 128 -13.93 -14.57 -6.59
N LEU A 129 -13.94 -13.29 -6.98
CA LEU A 129 -12.87 -12.36 -6.67
C LEU A 129 -12.88 -11.95 -5.19
N LYS A 130 -14.06 -11.81 -4.58
CA LYS A 130 -14.20 -11.57 -3.13
C LYS A 130 -13.66 -12.75 -2.32
N ALA A 131 -14.06 -13.98 -2.64
CA ALA A 131 -13.58 -15.17 -1.96
C ALA A 131 -12.05 -15.31 -2.05
N ALA A 132 -11.49 -15.15 -3.25
CA ALA A 132 -10.05 -15.20 -3.45
C ALA A 132 -9.30 -14.07 -2.71
N TRP A 133 -9.91 -12.90 -2.57
CA TRP A 133 -9.35 -11.80 -1.77
C TRP A 133 -9.33 -12.14 -0.29
N GLU A 134 -10.41 -12.71 0.25
CA GLU A 134 -10.49 -13.14 1.65
C GLU A 134 -9.41 -14.19 1.98
N GLU A 135 -9.23 -15.19 1.11
CA GLU A 135 -8.17 -16.19 1.24
C GLU A 135 -6.76 -15.56 1.24
N GLU A 136 -6.49 -14.62 0.33
CA GLU A 136 -5.22 -13.90 0.28
C GLU A 136 -5.00 -13.08 1.55
N GLN A 137 -6.02 -12.41 2.10
CA GLN A 137 -5.92 -11.68 3.37
C GLN A 137 -5.61 -12.61 4.54
N MET A 138 -6.24 -13.78 4.60
CA MET A 138 -5.96 -14.77 5.64
C MET A 138 -4.51 -15.28 5.54
N ASN A 139 -4.01 -15.52 4.32
CA ASN A 139 -2.63 -15.93 4.09
C ASN A 139 -1.62 -14.83 4.46
N ILE A 140 -1.92 -13.56 4.15
CA ILE A 140 -1.11 -12.41 4.56
C ILE A 140 -1.04 -12.35 6.08
N ARG A 141 -2.19 -12.39 6.75
CA ARG A 141 -2.27 -12.31 8.22
C ARG A 141 -1.53 -13.46 8.90
N LYS A 142 -1.61 -14.69 8.36
CA LYS A 142 -0.83 -15.83 8.85
C LYS A 142 0.67 -15.62 8.66
N ARG A 143 1.10 -15.16 7.49
CA ARG A 143 2.52 -14.89 7.21
C ARG A 143 3.06 -13.77 8.11
N GLU A 144 2.29 -12.73 8.39
CA GLU A 144 2.64 -11.66 9.31
C GLU A 144 2.76 -12.15 10.75
N LEU A 145 1.84 -13.01 11.20
CA LEU A 145 1.91 -13.64 12.51
C LEU A 145 3.16 -14.51 12.65
N GLU A 146 3.46 -15.36 11.67
CA GLU A 146 4.68 -16.17 11.66
C GLU A 146 5.95 -15.30 11.66
N LYS A 147 5.96 -14.20 10.90
CA LYS A 147 7.06 -13.22 10.92
C LYS A 147 7.20 -12.57 12.29
N ARG A 148 6.09 -12.18 12.93
CA ARG A 148 6.06 -11.60 14.28
C ARG A 148 6.57 -12.59 15.33
N GLU A 149 6.11 -13.83 15.30
CA GLU A 149 6.57 -14.89 16.20
C GLU A 149 8.07 -15.15 16.03
N LYS A 150 8.57 -15.28 14.79
CA LYS A 150 10.00 -15.44 14.51
C LYS A 150 10.83 -14.27 15.08
N ARG A 151 10.32 -13.03 14.98
CA ARG A 151 10.97 -11.84 15.56
C ARG A 151 10.97 -11.91 17.09
N ILE A 152 9.84 -12.27 17.70
CA ILE A 152 9.71 -12.44 19.16
C ILE A 152 10.70 -13.50 19.65
N TYR A 153 10.66 -14.72 19.12
CA TYR A 153 11.59 -15.79 19.49
C TYR A 153 13.05 -15.41 19.25
N GLY A 154 13.35 -14.72 18.15
CA GLY A 154 14.67 -14.18 17.86
C GLY A 154 15.15 -13.19 18.93
N ASN A 155 14.28 -12.31 19.41
CA ASN A 155 14.58 -11.32 20.44
C ASN A 155 14.73 -11.96 21.82
N TRP A 156 13.85 -12.89 22.20
CA TRP A 156 13.98 -13.68 23.44
C TRP A 156 15.27 -14.47 23.48
N LYS A 157 15.64 -15.12 22.37
CA LYS A 157 16.90 -15.85 22.25
C LYS A 157 18.10 -14.91 22.47
N LYS A 158 18.10 -13.71 21.88
CA LYS A 158 19.15 -12.71 22.10
C LYS A 158 19.23 -12.28 23.58
N LEU A 159 18.10 -12.07 24.23
CA LEU A 159 18.04 -11.65 25.63
C LEU A 159 18.60 -12.73 26.56
N ILE A 160 18.14 -13.98 26.42
CA ILE A 160 18.60 -15.12 27.24
C ILE A 160 20.11 -15.32 27.05
N VAL A 161 20.59 -15.33 25.80
CA VAL A 161 22.02 -15.44 25.51
C VAL A 161 22.81 -14.28 26.14
N GLY A 162 22.29 -13.05 26.08
CA GLY A 162 22.91 -11.88 26.71
C GLY A 162 23.02 -12.01 28.23
N VAL A 163 21.99 -12.53 28.91
CA VAL A 163 22.00 -12.77 30.36
C VAL A 163 23.02 -13.85 30.73
N LEU A 164 23.02 -14.98 30.01
CA LEU A 164 23.97 -16.07 30.24
C LEU A 164 25.43 -15.61 30.07
N ILE A 165 25.71 -14.81 29.03
CA ILE A 165 27.04 -14.23 28.81
C ILE A 165 27.40 -13.29 29.97
N LYS A 166 26.48 -12.43 30.40
CA LYS A 166 26.72 -11.49 31.51
C LYS A 166 27.04 -12.21 32.82
N GLU A 167 26.32 -13.28 33.13
CA GLU A 167 26.58 -14.10 34.32
C GLU A 167 27.94 -14.82 34.22
N GLN A 168 28.26 -15.38 33.06
CA GLN A 168 29.54 -16.06 32.85
C GLN A 168 30.74 -15.10 32.92
N VAL A 169 30.62 -13.89 32.36
CA VAL A 169 31.63 -12.83 32.50
C VAL A 169 31.80 -12.46 33.97
N LYS A 170 30.72 -12.30 34.73
CA LYS A 170 30.82 -12.07 36.19
C LYS A 170 31.57 -13.20 36.88
N LEU A 171 31.29 -14.47 36.59
CA LEU A 171 31.99 -15.60 37.22
C LEU A 171 33.48 -15.64 36.87
N LYS A 172 33.85 -15.32 35.62
CA LYS A 172 35.26 -15.30 35.19
C LYS A 172 36.07 -14.17 35.83
N TYR A 173 35.48 -12.98 35.97
CA TYR A 173 36.21 -11.79 36.46
C TYR A 173 35.98 -11.46 37.95
N ASN A 174 34.94 -12.00 38.60
CA ASN A 174 34.76 -11.88 40.05
C ASN A 174 35.54 -12.96 40.84
N ARG A 175 36.08 -14.00 40.19
CA ARG A 175 36.90 -15.01 40.86
C ARG A 175 38.27 -14.49 41.33
N ASP A 176 38.71 -13.35 40.80
CA ASP A 176 39.93 -12.68 41.24
C ASP A 176 39.71 -11.76 42.47
N GLN A 177 38.49 -11.71 43.02
CA GLN A 177 38.13 -10.87 44.18
C GLN A 177 37.72 -11.66 45.44
N SER A 178 37.56 -12.99 45.36
CA SER A 178 37.31 -13.82 46.55
C SER A 178 37.83 -15.24 46.36
N GLU A 179 38.94 -15.54 47.04
CA GLU A 179 39.30 -16.93 47.36
C GLU A 179 38.21 -17.54 48.25
N ASP A 180 37.98 -18.85 48.07
CA ASP A 180 37.06 -19.74 48.81
C ASP A 180 35.58 -19.81 48.34
N THR A 181 35.26 -20.82 47.52
CA THR A 181 34.50 -22.03 47.93
C THR A 181 33.97 -22.86 46.74
N GLU A 182 34.11 -24.17 46.95
CA GLU A 182 33.63 -25.40 46.29
C GLU A 182 32.79 -25.37 44.99
N ALA A 183 33.27 -26.18 44.05
CA ALA A 183 32.73 -26.44 42.73
C ALA A 183 31.39 -27.20 42.76
N VAL A 184 30.29 -26.47 42.55
CA VAL A 184 29.02 -27.07 42.10
C VAL A 184 29.13 -27.33 40.59
N LYS A 185 29.29 -28.60 40.21
CA LYS A 185 29.14 -29.06 38.83
C LYS A 185 27.67 -28.96 38.43
N SER A 186 27.24 -27.79 37.97
CA SER A 186 25.96 -27.68 37.28
C SER A 186 26.14 -28.20 35.86
N SER A 187 25.27 -29.13 35.48
CA SER A 187 25.10 -29.66 34.13
C SER A 187 24.49 -28.59 33.22
N GLY A 188 25.24 -27.51 33.04
CA GLY A 188 24.91 -26.37 32.19
C GLY A 188 25.69 -26.42 30.89
N ILE A 189 25.06 -25.88 29.85
CA ILE A 189 25.58 -25.62 28.50
C ILE A 189 27.09 -25.31 28.56
N THR A 190 27.88 -26.08 27.81
CA THR A 190 29.35 -26.04 27.94
C THR A 190 29.92 -24.74 27.36
N LEU A 191 31.13 -24.39 27.76
CA LEU A 191 31.82 -23.16 27.30
C LEU A 191 31.94 -23.12 25.76
N ASP A 192 32.13 -24.28 25.15
CA ASP A 192 32.27 -24.46 23.70
C ASP A 192 30.93 -24.27 22.97
N ASP A 193 29.81 -24.62 23.60
CA ASP A 193 28.47 -24.39 23.05
C ASP A 193 28.15 -22.88 22.98
N ILE A 194 28.55 -22.12 24.00
CA ILE A 194 28.34 -20.67 24.06
C ILE A 194 29.29 -19.93 23.11
N ASP A 195 30.55 -20.35 23.00
CA ASP A 195 31.51 -19.76 22.05
C ASP A 195 31.13 -20.05 20.60
N THR A 196 30.59 -21.25 20.35
CA THR A 196 29.98 -21.60 19.06
C THR A 196 28.78 -20.69 18.75
N ILE A 197 27.88 -20.46 19.72
CA ILE A 197 26.75 -19.54 19.59
C ILE A 197 27.25 -18.10 19.33
N LEU A 198 28.20 -17.59 20.12
CA LEU A 198 28.81 -16.27 19.95
C LEU A 198 29.46 -16.09 18.57
N SER A 199 30.19 -17.11 18.09
CA SER A 199 30.81 -17.08 16.76
C SER A 199 29.77 -17.06 15.64
N MET A 200 28.62 -17.73 15.82
CA MET A 200 27.49 -17.68 14.87
C MET A 200 26.83 -16.30 14.86
N TYR A 201 26.62 -15.68 16.01
CA TYR A 201 26.05 -14.33 16.11
C TYR A 201 27.00 -13.25 15.57
N ALA A 202 28.32 -13.37 15.80
CA ALA A 202 29.33 -12.44 15.28
C ALA A 202 29.50 -12.53 13.75
N LYS A 203 29.42 -13.73 13.16
CA LYS A 203 29.47 -13.93 11.70
C LYS A 203 28.23 -13.35 11.00
N LYS A 204 27.04 -13.40 11.62
CA LYS A 204 25.80 -12.84 11.07
C LYS A 204 25.82 -11.30 11.00
N ARG A 205 26.48 -10.61 11.94
CA ARG A 205 26.66 -9.13 11.92
C ARG A 205 27.61 -8.62 10.83
N ARG A 206 28.51 -9.45 10.30
CA ARG A 206 29.50 -9.03 9.28
C ARG A 206 28.98 -9.07 7.84
N LYS A 207 27.79 -9.63 7.59
CA LYS A 207 27.11 -9.59 6.29
C LYS A 207 26.03 -8.50 6.27
N GLY A 208 26.42 -7.25 6.50
CA GLY A 208 25.61 -6.09 6.09
C GLY A 208 26.05 -5.64 4.69
N PRO A 209 25.16 -5.12 3.84
CA PRO A 209 25.53 -4.68 2.50
C PRO A 209 26.46 -3.47 2.60
N SER A 210 27.71 -3.62 2.17
CA SER A 210 28.59 -2.49 1.91
C SER A 210 28.04 -1.71 0.71
N LYS A 211 27.19 -0.70 0.95
CA LYS A 211 26.83 0.30 -0.07
C LYS A 211 28.09 1.09 -0.43
N ALA A 212 28.83 0.60 -1.42
CA ALA A 212 29.87 1.37 -2.09
C ALA A 212 29.21 2.49 -2.90
N ASN A 213 29.18 3.70 -2.34
CA ASN A 213 28.77 4.90 -3.05
C ASN A 213 29.75 5.16 -4.21
N LYS A 214 29.37 4.75 -5.43
CA LYS A 214 30.05 5.15 -6.66
C LYS A 214 29.49 6.52 -7.07
N THR A 215 30.10 7.58 -6.54
CA THR A 215 29.89 8.95 -7.03
C THR A 215 30.30 9.01 -8.51
N LYS A 216 29.33 9.02 -9.43
CA LYS A 216 29.59 9.42 -10.82
C LYS A 216 29.41 10.93 -10.90
N SER A 217 30.54 11.63 -10.99
CA SER A 217 30.59 13.03 -11.37
C SER A 217 29.99 13.22 -12.76
N SER A 218 29.09 14.18 -12.86
CA SER A 218 28.48 14.65 -14.10
C SER A 218 29.36 15.72 -14.76
N ALA A 219 29.69 15.55 -16.04
CA ALA A 219 29.87 16.66 -16.98
C ALA A 219 29.57 16.18 -18.43
N PRO A 220 29.04 17.05 -19.31
CA PRO A 220 28.08 16.65 -20.34
C PRO A 220 28.69 16.57 -21.74
N THR A 221 28.20 15.64 -22.58
CA THR A 221 28.39 15.72 -24.04
C THR A 221 27.15 15.30 -24.82
N LYS A 222 27.01 15.92 -25.99
CA LYS A 222 25.80 16.12 -26.80
C LYS A 222 25.42 14.92 -27.67
N LYS A 223 24.09 14.73 -27.82
CA LYS A 223 23.29 14.24 -28.96
C LYS A 223 23.97 13.39 -30.06
N SER A 224 23.38 12.23 -30.36
CA SER A 224 22.80 11.96 -31.68
C SER A 224 21.90 10.70 -31.70
N ASN A 225 20.83 10.78 -32.50
CA ASN A 225 19.79 9.77 -32.71
C ASN A 225 20.28 8.57 -33.54
N LYS A 226 19.76 7.36 -33.25
CA LYS A 226 19.45 6.37 -34.32
C LYS A 226 18.39 5.35 -33.91
N ARG A 227 17.30 5.32 -34.69
CA ARG A 227 16.24 4.30 -34.73
C ARG A 227 16.76 2.97 -35.30
N LYS A 228 16.23 1.84 -34.80
CA LYS A 228 15.87 0.59 -35.53
C LYS A 228 15.35 -0.44 -34.50
N SER A 229 14.07 -0.81 -34.50
CA SER A 229 13.35 -1.81 -35.32
C SER A 229 13.09 -3.10 -34.52
N LYS A 230 11.80 -3.37 -34.26
CA LYS A 230 11.24 -4.56 -33.61
C LYS A 230 11.51 -5.83 -34.43
N LYS A 231 11.88 -6.93 -33.77
CA LYS A 231 11.69 -8.30 -34.26
C LYS A 231 11.61 -9.30 -33.10
N GLY A 232 10.54 -10.10 -33.10
CA GLY A 232 10.41 -11.46 -32.54
C GLY A 232 10.51 -11.65 -31.03
N LYS A 233 9.40 -12.03 -30.37
CA LYS A 233 9.38 -12.65 -29.04
C LYS A 233 8.69 -14.00 -29.19
N ASP A 234 9.47 -15.09 -29.12
CA ASP A 234 8.98 -16.45 -28.90
C ASP A 234 9.42 -16.91 -27.50
N THR A 235 8.41 -17.41 -26.79
CA THR A 235 8.32 -18.36 -25.66
C THR A 235 9.58 -18.89 -24.97
N SER A 236 9.57 -18.81 -23.64
CA SER A 236 9.69 -19.99 -22.75
C SER A 236 9.23 -19.60 -21.35
N ASP A 237 8.34 -20.42 -20.81
CA ASP A 237 7.93 -20.45 -19.41
C ASP A 237 9.15 -20.74 -18.52
N GLU A 238 9.42 -19.86 -17.56
CA GLU A 238 10.21 -20.16 -16.37
C GLU A 238 9.32 -19.83 -15.17
N GLU A 239 9.10 -20.83 -14.33
CA GLU A 239 8.49 -20.69 -13.02
C GLU A 239 9.47 -19.90 -12.16
N ASP A 240 9.25 -18.59 -12.05
CA ASP A 240 9.92 -17.75 -11.08
C ASP A 240 9.41 -18.16 -9.69
N GLU A 241 10.16 -19.03 -9.02
CA GLU A 241 10.14 -19.10 -7.56
C GLU A 241 10.47 -17.70 -7.05
N ASP A 242 9.50 -17.04 -6.41
CA ASP A 242 9.70 -15.77 -5.74
C ASP A 242 10.82 -15.94 -4.70
N GLU A 243 12.06 -15.67 -5.10
CA GLU A 243 13.16 -15.40 -4.18
C GLU A 243 12.72 -14.20 -3.35
N ASP A 244 12.34 -14.49 -2.10
CA ASP A 244 12.12 -13.50 -1.06
C ASP A 244 13.40 -12.66 -0.92
N ASP A 245 13.51 -11.59 -1.71
CA ASP A 245 14.42 -10.49 -1.46
C ASP A 245 14.01 -9.89 -0.10
N ASP A 246 14.66 -10.38 0.96
CA ASP A 246 14.68 -9.82 2.31
C ASP A 246 15.28 -8.40 2.27
N ILE A 247 14.50 -7.45 1.74
CA ILE A 247 14.56 -6.05 2.12
C ILE A 247 13.92 -5.98 3.50
N ASP A 248 14.73 -6.25 4.53
CA ASP A 248 14.50 -5.73 5.86
C ASP A 248 14.57 -4.20 5.74
N ASP A 249 13.41 -3.59 5.44
CA ASP A 249 13.20 -2.17 5.62
C ASP A 249 13.40 -1.91 7.11
N PHE A 250 14.54 -1.31 7.42
CA PHE A 250 14.87 -0.79 8.74
C PHE A 250 13.98 0.41 8.98
N ILE A 251 12.73 0.14 9.31
CA ILE A 251 11.83 1.10 9.90
C ILE A 251 12.08 1.00 11.41
N VAL A 252 12.84 1.98 11.92
CA VAL A 252 12.73 2.39 13.32
C VAL A 252 11.46 3.23 13.35
N ASP A 253 10.33 2.58 13.59
CA ASP A 253 9.16 3.32 14.04
C ASP A 253 9.39 3.57 15.52
N ASP A 254 9.53 4.85 15.85
CA ASP A 254 9.41 5.38 17.19
C ASP A 254 8.09 4.86 17.78
N ASP A 255 8.19 4.20 18.93
CA ASP A 255 7.06 3.81 19.78
C ASP A 255 6.44 5.09 20.40
N GLU A 256 5.73 5.90 19.60
CA GLU A 256 4.83 6.94 20.09
C GLU A 256 3.41 6.72 19.54
N ASP A 257 2.47 6.59 20.49
CA ASP A 257 1.01 6.67 20.37
C ASP A 257 0.22 5.39 20.02
N LEU A 258 0.05 4.52 21.03
CA LEU A 258 -1.11 3.63 21.19
C LEU A 258 -1.65 3.72 22.62
N GLU A 259 -2.19 4.89 22.98
CA GLU A 259 -3.09 5.06 24.12
C GLU A 259 -4.21 6.04 23.75
N GLU A 260 -5.20 5.64 22.93
CA GLU A 260 -6.45 6.44 22.85
C GLU A 260 -7.73 5.62 22.52
N ASP A 261 -7.62 4.33 22.24
CA ASP A 261 -8.77 3.53 21.77
C ASP A 261 -9.58 2.92 22.93
N GLY A 262 -8.96 2.79 24.12
CA GLY A 262 -9.54 2.11 25.27
C GLY A 262 -10.45 2.98 26.15
N GLU A 263 -10.42 4.30 25.96
CA GLU A 263 -11.18 5.25 26.79
C GLU A 263 -12.56 5.58 26.20
N LYS A 264 -12.78 5.28 24.91
CA LYS A 264 -14.06 5.55 24.25
C LYS A 264 -15.16 4.55 24.58
N ILE A 265 -14.80 3.30 24.89
CA ILE A 265 -15.78 2.23 25.18
C ILE A 265 -16.41 2.40 26.58
N LYS A 266 -15.73 3.06 27.52
CA LYS A 266 -16.27 3.28 28.87
C LYS A 266 -17.24 4.45 28.96
N ASN A 267 -17.01 5.49 28.15
CA ASN A 267 -17.89 6.67 28.17
C ASN A 267 -19.25 6.38 27.52
N ASP A 268 -19.29 5.49 26.51
CA ASP A 268 -20.54 5.09 25.87
C ASP A 268 -21.42 4.19 26.79
N GLU A 269 -20.82 3.43 27.72
CA GLU A 269 -21.57 2.65 28.73
C GLU A 269 -22.06 3.52 29.92
N GLU A 270 -21.40 4.63 30.25
CA GLU A 270 -21.87 5.56 31.29
C GLU A 270 -22.99 6.49 30.79
N GLU A 271 -23.01 6.87 29.50
CA GLU A 271 -24.07 7.73 28.94
C GLU A 271 -25.41 6.99 28.72
N GLU A 272 -25.38 5.67 28.46
CA GLU A 272 -26.59 4.84 28.43
C GLU A 272 -27.20 4.60 29.82
N ALA A 273 -26.39 4.62 30.90
CA ALA A 273 -26.88 4.44 32.27
C ALA A 273 -27.58 5.70 32.84
N GLU A 274 -27.16 6.91 32.43
CA GLU A 274 -27.79 8.16 32.89
C GLU A 274 -29.12 8.44 32.18
N THR A 275 -29.30 7.96 30.94
CA THR A 275 -30.54 8.13 30.19
C THR A 275 -31.68 7.20 30.64
N GLU A 276 -31.39 6.04 31.25
CA GLU A 276 -32.42 5.17 31.83
C GLU A 276 -32.94 5.66 33.19
N LEU A 277 -32.19 6.48 33.92
CA LEU A 277 -32.63 7.02 35.22
C LEU A 277 -33.58 8.22 35.09
N GLU A 278 -33.44 9.06 34.07
CA GLU A 278 -34.33 10.22 33.87
C GLU A 278 -35.74 9.83 33.36
N LEU A 279 -35.93 8.60 32.86
CA LEU A 279 -37.23 8.09 32.41
C LEU A 279 -38.10 7.50 33.53
N SER A 280 -37.62 7.49 34.77
CA SER A 280 -38.34 6.94 35.93
C SER A 280 -38.90 7.98 36.92
N ASP A 281 -38.57 9.27 36.76
CA ASP A 281 -39.02 10.36 37.63
C ASP A 281 -40.10 11.26 36.98
N SER A 282 -40.69 10.82 35.86
CA SER A 282 -41.81 11.50 35.18
C SER A 282 -43.04 10.59 35.05
N ASP A 283 -43.62 10.21 36.19
CA ASP A 283 -45.02 9.76 36.30
C ASP A 283 -45.65 10.29 37.61
#